data_AF-A0A1Y4NPC3-F1
#
_entry.id   AF-A0A1Y4NPC3-F1
#
_cell.length_a   1.000
_cell.length_b   1.000
_cell.length_c   1.000
_cell.angle_alpha   90.00
_cell.angle_beta   90.00
_cell.angle_gamma   90.00
#
_symmetry.space_group_name_H-M   'P 1'
#
loop_
_entity.id
_entity.type
_entity.pdbx_description
1 polymer ?
#
loop_
_entity_poly.entity_id
_entity_poly.type
_entity_poly.pdbx_seq_one_letter_code
_entity_poly.pdbx_strand_id
1 'polypeptide(L)'
;MKKIILTAVGIIAALLAVFAVVVVIQVVKDFQQEDDLREEISQISELLVPGSEDSSEIADMLRRTVTTGDYAKVEKAIKSYLSDTLECYSTIDENLYASVITNALTTDTYRTDGPYFLQTRASLSQVQASLSESIETLARLQTEDALMSYINRDTEIDSYYRDFYREIVGENMPSGSDIDRLTKDISDVLDLITKEQNVLVFLSDHSGEWMVYGNELYFTTDELIEEYTDLILQIE
;
A
#
# COMPACT_ATOMS: atom_id res chain seq x y z
N MET A 1 -31.52 -6.77 -65.72
CA MET A 1 -31.86 -7.19 -64.34
C MET A 1 -30.86 -8.20 -63.75
N LYS A 2 -30.65 -9.39 -64.33
CA LYS A 2 -29.69 -10.39 -63.77
C LYS A 2 -28.24 -9.90 -63.55
N LYS A 3 -27.67 -9.13 -64.49
CA LYS A 3 -26.29 -8.59 -64.36
C LYS A 3 -26.15 -7.58 -63.22
N ILE A 4 -27.12 -6.69 -63.03
CA ILE A 4 -27.12 -5.67 -61.97
C ILE A 4 -27.21 -6.32 -60.59
N ILE A 5 -28.00 -7.40 -60.46
CA ILE A 5 -28.13 -8.16 -59.22
C ILE A 5 -26.83 -8.92 -58.89
N LEU A 6 -26.18 -9.54 -59.88
CA LEU A 6 -24.89 -10.20 -59.71
C LEU A 6 -23.76 -9.23 -59.28
N THR A 7 -23.72 -8.04 -59.88
CA THR A 7 -22.74 -7.01 -59.49
C THR A 7 -23.00 -6.50 -58.06
N ALA A 8 -24.27 -6.29 -57.68
CA ALA A 8 -24.62 -5.84 -56.33
C ALA A 8 -24.30 -6.88 -55.24
N VAL A 9 -24.57 -8.18 -55.50
CA VAL A 9 -24.23 -9.28 -54.59
C VAL A 9 -22.71 -9.41 -54.40
N GLY A 10 -21.93 -9.24 -55.48
CA GLY A 10 -20.46 -9.25 -55.40
C GLY A 10 -19.88 -8.13 -54.54
N ILE A 11 -20.46 -6.93 -54.60
CA ILE A 11 -20.04 -5.78 -53.79
C ILE A 11 -20.33 -6.01 -52.30
N ILE A 12 -21.51 -6.53 -51.96
CA ILE A 12 -21.89 -6.82 -50.57
C ILE A 12 -20.98 -7.91 -49.97
N ALA A 13 -20.67 -8.95 -50.73
CA ALA A 13 -19.75 -10.00 -50.28
C ALA A 13 -18.32 -9.46 -50.02
N ALA A 14 -17.83 -8.55 -50.86
CA ALA A 14 -16.53 -7.92 -50.68
C ALA A 14 -16.48 -7.03 -49.41
N LEU A 15 -17.55 -6.28 -49.13
CA LEU A 15 -17.65 -5.45 -47.91
C LEU A 15 -17.67 -6.30 -46.63
N LEU A 16 -18.38 -7.43 -46.64
CA LEU A 16 -18.40 -8.36 -45.51
C LEU A 16 -17.03 -9.02 -45.27
N ALA A 17 -16.29 -9.34 -46.34
CA ALA A 17 -14.94 -9.90 -46.21
C ALA A 17 -13.95 -8.89 -45.62
N VAL A 18 -14.01 -7.62 -46.06
CA VAL A 18 -13.21 -6.54 -45.48
C VAL A 18 -13.56 -6.35 -44.00
N PHE A 19 -14.85 -6.32 -43.67
CA PHE A 19 -15.30 -6.21 -42.28
C PHE A 19 -14.79 -7.38 -41.42
N ALA A 20 -14.87 -8.62 -41.90
CA ALA A 20 -14.36 -9.79 -41.18
C ALA A 20 -12.84 -9.72 -40.95
N VAL A 21 -12.07 -9.24 -41.93
CA VAL A 21 -10.62 -9.03 -41.77
C VAL A 21 -10.32 -7.95 -40.74
N VAL A 22 -11.06 -6.83 -40.75
CA VAL A 22 -10.92 -5.78 -39.72
C VAL A 22 -11.24 -6.33 -38.33
N VAL A 23 -12.32 -7.10 -38.18
CA VAL A 23 -12.69 -7.74 -36.90
C VAL A 23 -11.60 -8.70 -36.43
N VAL A 24 -11.06 -9.54 -37.30
CA VAL A 24 -9.96 -10.46 -36.95
C VAL A 24 -8.70 -9.71 -36.52
N ILE A 25 -8.32 -8.65 -37.22
CA ILE A 25 -7.17 -7.81 -36.84
C ILE A 25 -7.40 -7.16 -35.47
N GLN A 26 -8.62 -6.68 -35.23
CA GLN A 26 -8.96 -6.04 -33.96
C GLN A 26 -8.94 -7.03 -32.81
N VAL A 27 -9.50 -8.23 -32.98
CA VAL A 27 -9.44 -9.31 -31.98
C VAL A 27 -8.00 -9.74 -31.67
N VAL A 28 -7.13 -9.87 -32.68
CA VAL A 28 -5.70 -10.20 -32.45
C VAL A 28 -4.98 -9.08 -31.71
N LYS A 29 -5.26 -7.82 -32.05
CA LYS A 29 -4.70 -6.66 -31.35
C LYS A 29 -5.21 -6.58 -29.90
N ASP A 30 -6.45 -6.94 -29.66
CA ASP A 30 -7.04 -6.96 -28.32
C ASP A 30 -6.35 -8.01 -27.45
N PHE A 31 -6.14 -9.23 -27.95
CA PHE A 31 -5.34 -10.24 -27.22
C PHE A 31 -3.91 -9.78 -26.92
N GLN A 32 -3.23 -9.13 -27.88
CA GLN A 32 -1.88 -8.60 -27.64
C GLN A 32 -1.87 -7.54 -26.53
N GLN A 33 -2.87 -6.65 -26.48
CA GLN A 33 -2.95 -5.64 -25.42
C GLN A 33 -3.22 -6.25 -24.04
N GLU A 34 -3.96 -7.36 -23.97
CA GLU A 34 -4.12 -8.09 -22.70
C GLU A 34 -2.81 -8.69 -22.22
N ASP A 35 -2.09 -9.37 -23.12
CA ASP A 35 -0.79 -9.99 -22.82
C ASP A 35 0.24 -8.92 -22.40
N ASP A 36 0.35 -7.82 -23.16
CA ASP A 36 1.24 -6.70 -22.85
C ASP A 36 0.93 -6.09 -21.47
N LEU A 37 -0.36 -5.94 -21.14
CA LEU A 37 -0.76 -5.40 -19.84
C LEU A 37 -0.45 -6.38 -18.70
N ARG A 38 -0.73 -7.68 -18.87
CA ARG A 38 -0.41 -8.69 -17.84
C ARG A 38 1.08 -8.77 -17.59
N GLU A 39 1.89 -8.74 -18.64
CA GLU A 39 3.35 -8.73 -18.52
C GLU A 39 3.83 -7.50 -17.76
N GLU A 40 3.34 -6.30 -18.11
CA GLU A 40 3.66 -5.05 -17.42
C GLU A 40 3.30 -5.10 -15.92
N ILE A 41 2.10 -5.56 -15.58
CA ILE A 41 1.64 -5.62 -14.18
C ILE A 41 2.37 -6.71 -13.39
N SER A 42 2.69 -7.86 -14.01
CA SER A 42 3.50 -8.91 -13.38
C SER A 42 4.91 -8.41 -13.08
N GLN A 43 5.54 -7.71 -14.02
CA GLN A 43 6.86 -7.10 -13.81
C GLN A 43 6.85 -6.08 -12.66
N ILE A 44 5.82 -5.21 -12.61
CA ILE A 44 5.64 -4.29 -11.47
C ILE A 44 5.55 -5.11 -10.18
N SER A 45 4.70 -6.15 -10.14
CA SER A 45 4.46 -6.97 -8.94
C SER A 45 5.69 -7.77 -8.49
N GLU A 46 6.54 -8.22 -9.40
CA GLU A 46 7.80 -8.90 -9.10
C GLU A 46 8.87 -7.95 -8.55
N LEU A 47 8.91 -6.70 -9.03
CA LEU A 47 9.83 -5.67 -8.53
C LEU A 47 9.41 -5.13 -7.15
N LEU A 48 8.16 -5.39 -6.74
CA LEU A 48 7.56 -5.00 -5.46
C LEU A 48 7.96 -5.86 -4.27
N VAL A 49 9.22 -6.31 -4.25
CA VAL A 49 9.81 -6.97 -3.09
C VAL A 49 10.38 -5.90 -2.13
N PRO A 50 10.01 -5.91 -0.84
CA PRO A 50 10.57 -5.00 0.17
C PRO A 50 12.10 -5.02 0.15
N GLY A 51 12.72 -3.86 -0.03
CA GLY A 51 14.18 -3.69 -0.11
C GLY A 51 14.78 -3.75 -1.52
N SER A 52 13.99 -3.76 -2.60
CA SER A 52 14.51 -3.59 -3.96
C SER A 52 14.97 -2.13 -4.21
N GLU A 53 16.13 -1.96 -4.85
CA GLU A 53 16.67 -0.63 -5.22
C GLU A 53 15.91 0.02 -6.40
N ASP A 54 14.85 -0.63 -6.89
CA ASP A 54 14.21 -0.37 -8.19
C ASP A 54 13.03 0.62 -8.13
N SER A 55 12.93 1.42 -7.06
CA SER A 55 11.84 2.39 -6.87
C SER A 55 11.66 3.36 -8.05
N SER A 56 12.75 3.72 -8.74
CA SER A 56 12.71 4.56 -9.94
C SER A 56 12.14 3.85 -11.18
N GLU A 57 12.44 2.57 -11.36
CA GLU A 57 11.93 1.76 -12.47
C GLU A 57 10.44 1.50 -12.30
N ILE A 58 10.02 1.15 -11.09
CA ILE A 58 8.60 0.97 -10.73
C ILE A 58 7.82 2.27 -10.97
N ALA A 59 8.37 3.42 -10.55
CA ALA A 59 7.74 4.72 -10.77
C ALA A 59 7.57 5.06 -12.25
N ASP A 60 8.54 4.70 -13.10
CA ASP A 60 8.46 4.91 -14.55
C ASP A 60 7.45 3.96 -15.21
N MET A 61 7.39 2.69 -14.78
CA MET A 61 6.38 1.73 -15.23
C MET A 61 4.96 2.17 -14.86
N LEU A 62 4.74 2.65 -13.63
CA LEU A 62 3.43 3.15 -13.17
C LEU A 62 2.96 4.39 -13.96
N ARG A 63 3.89 5.19 -14.52
CA ARG A 63 3.57 6.40 -15.30
C ARG A 63 3.37 6.14 -16.78
N ARG A 64 4.06 5.16 -17.36
CA ARG A 64 3.94 4.85 -18.80
C ARG A 64 2.62 4.13 -19.09
N THR A 65 2.21 4.15 -20.36
CA THR A 65 1.06 3.38 -20.87
C THR A 65 1.53 2.49 -22.01
N VAL A 66 1.29 1.18 -21.92
CA VAL A 66 1.67 0.19 -22.96
C VAL A 66 0.48 -0.19 -23.85
N THR A 67 -0.74 0.08 -23.41
CA THR A 67 -1.99 -0.23 -24.15
C THR A 67 -2.65 0.99 -24.81
N THR A 68 -3.71 0.77 -25.58
CA THR A 68 -4.50 1.82 -26.26
C THR A 68 -6.01 1.63 -26.07
N GLY A 69 -6.81 2.65 -26.39
CA GLY A 69 -8.28 2.54 -26.33
C GLY A 69 -8.80 2.30 -24.91
N ASP A 70 -9.78 1.40 -24.76
CA ASP A 70 -10.36 1.07 -23.45
C ASP A 70 -9.39 0.27 -22.56
N TYR A 71 -8.47 -0.51 -23.14
CA TYR A 71 -7.36 -1.12 -22.37
C TYR A 71 -6.48 -0.07 -21.69
N ALA A 72 -6.24 1.08 -22.33
CA ALA A 72 -5.50 2.18 -21.69
C ALA A 72 -6.23 2.79 -20.50
N LYS A 73 -7.57 2.67 -20.44
CA LYS A 73 -8.35 3.06 -19.27
C LYS A 73 -8.22 2.04 -18.16
N VAL A 74 -8.26 0.75 -18.50
CA VAL A 74 -8.00 -0.36 -17.56
C VAL A 74 -6.60 -0.24 -16.97
N GLU A 75 -5.57 -0.10 -17.81
CA GLU A 75 -4.18 0.05 -17.38
C GLU A 75 -4.01 1.21 -16.40
N LYS A 76 -4.60 2.38 -16.71
CA LYS A 76 -4.56 3.53 -15.81
C LYS A 76 -5.25 3.27 -14.48
N ALA A 77 -6.38 2.56 -14.49
CA ALA A 77 -7.07 2.19 -13.26
C ALA A 77 -6.22 1.24 -12.40
N ILE A 78 -5.64 0.20 -13.01
CA ILE A 78 -4.76 -0.76 -12.31
C ILE A 78 -3.53 -0.03 -11.75
N LYS A 79 -2.83 0.75 -12.57
CA LYS A 79 -1.62 1.47 -12.13
C LYS A 79 -1.92 2.53 -11.06
N SER A 80 -3.10 3.14 -11.08
CA SER A 80 -3.53 4.04 -10.00
C SER A 80 -3.76 3.28 -8.69
N TYR A 81 -4.45 2.14 -8.74
CA TYR A 81 -4.68 1.30 -7.58
C TYR A 81 -3.37 0.73 -7.00
N LEU A 82 -2.46 0.27 -7.86
CA LEU A 82 -1.12 -0.16 -7.47
C LEU A 82 -0.36 0.99 -6.81
N SER A 83 -0.33 2.18 -7.43
CA SER A 83 0.36 3.35 -6.86
C SER A 83 -0.11 3.66 -5.43
N ASP A 84 -1.42 3.72 -5.19
CA ASP A 84 -1.98 4.00 -3.86
C ASP A 84 -1.62 2.89 -2.86
N THR A 85 -1.61 1.63 -3.30
CA THR A 85 -1.24 0.49 -2.45
C THR A 85 0.24 0.53 -2.08
N LEU A 86 1.11 0.94 -3.01
CA LEU A 86 2.54 1.06 -2.79
C LEU A 86 2.94 2.21 -1.90
N GLU A 87 2.22 3.32 -1.99
CA GLU A 87 2.38 4.42 -1.05
C GLU A 87 2.10 3.96 0.38
N CYS A 88 1.08 3.11 0.59
CA CYS A 88 0.78 2.52 1.89
C CYS A 88 1.94 1.62 2.37
N TYR A 89 2.44 0.72 1.53
CA TYR A 89 3.57 -0.14 1.91
C TYR A 89 4.84 0.64 2.22
N SER A 90 5.14 1.68 1.43
CA SER A 90 6.31 2.53 1.64
C SER A 90 6.19 3.29 2.97
N THR A 91 5.02 3.85 3.25
CA THR A 91 4.74 4.54 4.52
C THR A 91 4.88 3.60 5.71
N ILE A 92 4.39 2.36 5.59
CA ILE A 92 4.55 1.33 6.61
C ILE A 92 6.03 1.01 6.83
N ASP A 93 6.80 0.74 5.77
CA ASP A 93 8.22 0.41 5.87
C ASP A 93 9.03 1.53 6.54
N GLU A 94 8.85 2.78 6.10
CA GLU A 94 9.51 3.96 6.67
C GLU A 94 9.21 4.15 8.16
N ASN A 95 7.97 3.89 8.59
CA ASN A 95 7.56 4.11 9.97
C ASN A 95 7.85 2.91 10.89
N LEU A 96 7.80 1.67 10.38
CA LEU A 96 8.13 0.47 11.16
C LEU A 96 9.57 0.46 11.64
N TYR A 97 10.50 1.01 10.84
CA TYR A 97 11.91 1.11 11.18
C TYR A 97 12.31 2.48 11.76
N ALA A 98 11.33 3.31 12.15
CA ALA A 98 11.60 4.60 12.76
C ALA A 98 12.43 4.41 14.04
N SER A 99 13.61 5.03 14.09
CA SER A 99 14.56 4.84 15.20
C SER A 99 13.98 5.23 16.56
N VAL A 100 12.94 6.08 16.60
CA VAL A 100 12.27 6.45 17.85
C VAL A 100 11.65 5.25 18.56
N ILE A 101 11.13 4.25 17.82
CA ILE A 101 10.50 3.03 18.39
C ILE A 101 11.51 2.23 19.22
N THR A 102 12.77 2.18 18.82
CA THR A 102 13.79 1.39 19.54
C THR A 102 14.55 2.20 20.59
N ASN A 103 14.49 3.53 20.52
CA ASN A 103 15.27 4.41 21.38
C ASN A 103 14.46 5.15 22.44
N ALA A 104 13.13 5.10 22.39
CA ALA A 104 12.24 5.86 23.26
C ALA A 104 12.56 5.67 24.76
N LEU A 105 12.89 4.45 25.17
CA LEU A 105 13.15 4.09 26.56
C LEU A 105 14.65 3.93 26.88
N THR A 106 15.51 4.68 26.19
CA THR A 106 16.96 4.66 26.46
C THR A 106 17.38 5.78 27.40
N THR A 107 18.48 5.56 28.13
CA THR A 107 19.05 6.61 28.98
C THR A 107 19.50 7.85 28.19
N ASP A 108 19.84 7.69 26.91
CA ASP A 108 20.15 8.83 26.05
C ASP A 108 18.92 9.70 25.84
N THR A 109 17.78 9.12 25.47
CA THR A 109 16.50 9.83 25.37
C THR A 109 16.13 10.51 26.69
N TYR A 110 16.33 9.82 27.82
CA TYR A 110 16.03 10.37 29.14
C TYR A 110 16.87 11.60 29.49
N ARG A 111 18.12 11.67 29.01
CA ARG A 111 18.98 12.84 29.19
C ARG A 111 18.68 13.96 28.19
N THR A 112 18.31 13.64 26.95
CA THR A 112 18.20 14.64 25.88
C THR A 112 16.82 15.26 25.76
N ASP A 113 15.75 14.52 26.08
CA ASP A 113 14.36 14.98 25.94
C ASP A 113 13.56 14.86 27.24
N GLY A 114 14.15 14.31 28.31
CA GLY A 114 13.57 14.34 29.65
C GLY A 114 13.55 15.75 30.27
N PRO A 115 12.77 15.95 31.34
CA PRO A 115 11.91 14.96 31.98
C PRO A 115 10.51 14.87 31.36
N TYR A 116 10.19 15.67 30.34
CA TYR A 116 8.81 15.77 29.79
C TYR A 116 8.61 15.03 28.46
N PHE A 117 9.70 14.62 27.80
CA PHE A 117 9.70 13.79 26.60
C PHE A 117 8.86 14.35 25.45
N LEU A 118 8.87 15.68 25.29
CA LEU A 118 7.98 16.34 24.35
C LEU A 118 8.26 15.93 22.90
N GLN A 119 9.53 15.77 22.51
CA GLN A 119 9.91 15.41 21.15
C GLN A 119 9.69 13.93 20.88
N THR A 120 10.07 13.08 21.83
CA THR A 120 9.97 11.62 21.76
C THR A 120 8.50 11.21 21.67
N ARG A 121 7.64 11.75 22.55
CA ARG A 121 6.21 11.45 22.54
C ARG A 121 5.52 11.94 21.28
N ALA A 122 5.89 13.13 20.79
CA ALA A 122 5.37 13.65 19.53
C ALA A 122 5.76 12.75 18.34
N SER A 123 7.01 12.30 18.29
CA SER A 123 7.51 11.40 17.24
C SER A 123 6.83 10.03 17.29
N LEU A 124 6.69 9.43 18.48
CA LEU A 124 5.94 8.19 18.66
C LEU A 124 4.46 8.34 18.23
N SER A 125 3.82 9.44 18.61
CA SER A 125 2.43 9.72 18.19
C SER A 125 2.29 9.86 16.67
N GLN A 126 3.27 10.49 16.01
CA GLN A 126 3.28 10.62 14.56
C GLN A 126 3.43 9.27 13.86
N VAL A 127 4.36 8.42 14.33
CA VAL A 127 4.54 7.06 13.84
C VAL A 127 3.26 6.24 14.05
N GLN A 128 2.67 6.33 15.24
CA GLN A 128 1.43 5.64 15.58
C GLN A 128 0.29 6.04 14.64
N ALA A 129 0.10 7.34 14.39
CA ALA A 129 -0.91 7.85 13.48
C ALA A 129 -0.68 7.37 12.04
N SER A 130 0.56 7.45 11.55
CA SER A 130 0.92 7.06 10.18
C SER A 130 0.70 5.57 9.93
N LEU A 131 1.10 4.71 10.88
CA LEU A 131 0.86 3.27 10.82
C LEU A 131 -0.63 2.93 10.88
N SER A 132 -1.39 3.59 11.77
CA SER A 132 -2.83 3.39 11.91
C SER A 132 -3.60 3.77 10.64
N GLU A 133 -3.29 4.93 10.06
CA GLU A 133 -3.90 5.39 8.81
C GLU A 133 -3.55 4.46 7.63
N SER A 134 -2.32 3.94 7.59
CA SER A 134 -1.87 3.02 6.54
C SER A 134 -2.62 1.69 6.58
N ILE A 135 -2.83 1.10 7.77
CA ILE A 135 -3.58 -0.15 7.90
C ILE A 135 -5.07 0.03 7.59
N GLU A 136 -5.67 1.14 8.00
CA GLU A 136 -7.05 1.47 7.64
C GLU A 136 -7.20 1.65 6.13
N THR A 137 -6.22 2.30 5.49
CA THR A 137 -6.20 2.50 4.04
C THR A 137 -6.02 1.18 3.31
N LEU A 138 -5.09 0.32 3.72
CA LEU A 138 -4.92 -1.02 3.15
C LEU A 138 -6.21 -1.84 3.28
N ALA A 139 -6.81 -1.89 4.47
CA ALA A 139 -8.07 -2.60 4.69
C ALA A 139 -9.19 -2.08 3.77
N ARG A 140 -9.28 -0.75 3.60
CA ARG A 140 -10.23 -0.14 2.66
C ARG A 140 -9.95 -0.54 1.22
N LEU A 141 -8.70 -0.52 0.77
CA LEU A 141 -8.29 -0.88 -0.60
C LEU A 141 -8.58 -2.35 -0.95
N GLN A 142 -8.74 -3.22 0.04
CA GLN A 142 -9.14 -4.62 -0.14
C GLN A 142 -10.65 -4.81 -0.32
N THR A 143 -11.46 -3.77 -0.09
CA THR A 143 -12.91 -3.87 -0.31
C THR A 143 -13.25 -3.83 -1.80
N GLU A 144 -14.23 -4.63 -2.23
CA GLU A 144 -14.71 -4.62 -3.63
C GLU A 144 -15.13 -3.20 -4.06
N ASP A 145 -15.77 -2.43 -3.17
CA ASP A 145 -16.19 -1.06 -3.47
C ASP A 145 -15.00 -0.13 -3.77
N ALA A 146 -13.94 -0.19 -2.95
CA ALA A 146 -12.74 0.62 -3.18
C ALA A 146 -11.99 0.15 -4.43
N LEU A 147 -11.81 -1.16 -4.59
CA LEU A 147 -11.17 -1.77 -5.75
C LEU A 147 -11.86 -1.32 -7.04
N MET A 148 -13.18 -1.48 -7.11
CA MET A 148 -13.95 -1.13 -8.31
C MET A 148 -14.06 0.38 -8.51
N SER A 149 -13.87 1.21 -7.47
CA SER A 149 -13.92 2.67 -7.60
C SER A 149 -12.93 3.22 -8.62
N TYR A 150 -11.78 2.57 -8.85
CA TYR A 150 -10.76 3.05 -9.79
C TYR A 150 -11.22 2.93 -11.25
N ILE A 151 -11.72 1.75 -11.63
CA ILE A 151 -12.22 1.51 -13.00
C ILE A 151 -13.58 2.18 -13.24
N ASN A 152 -14.38 2.33 -12.19
CA ASN A 152 -15.72 2.93 -12.27
C ASN A 152 -15.69 4.48 -12.42
N ARG A 153 -14.51 5.12 -12.33
CA ARG A 153 -14.35 6.54 -12.67
C ARG A 153 -14.73 6.83 -14.12
N ASP A 154 -14.55 5.84 -15.01
CA ASP A 154 -15.09 5.88 -16.36
C ASP A 154 -16.44 5.16 -16.40
N THR A 155 -17.51 5.93 -16.62
CA THR A 155 -18.87 5.40 -16.67
C THR A 155 -19.22 4.73 -18.00
N GLU A 156 -18.41 4.94 -19.04
CA GLU A 156 -18.65 4.43 -20.39
C GLU A 156 -17.95 3.09 -20.65
N ILE A 157 -17.04 2.68 -19.76
CA ILE A 157 -16.32 1.42 -19.92
C ILE A 157 -17.27 0.22 -19.72
N ASP A 158 -17.22 -0.72 -20.67
CA ASP A 158 -18.09 -1.90 -20.68
C ASP A 158 -17.74 -2.93 -19.59
N SER A 159 -18.56 -3.96 -19.44
CA SER A 159 -18.38 -5.00 -18.42
C SER A 159 -17.15 -5.87 -18.65
N TYR A 160 -16.76 -6.10 -19.90
CA TYR A 160 -15.62 -6.95 -20.22
C TYR A 160 -14.32 -6.37 -19.63
N TYR A 161 -14.09 -5.07 -19.83
CA TYR A 161 -12.92 -4.40 -19.28
C TYR A 161 -12.95 -4.28 -17.75
N ARG A 162 -14.14 -4.21 -17.14
CA ARG A 162 -14.29 -4.25 -15.66
C ARG A 162 -13.95 -5.62 -15.09
N ASP A 163 -14.35 -6.68 -15.78
CA ASP A 163 -14.01 -8.04 -15.37
C ASP A 163 -12.52 -8.32 -15.56
N PHE A 164 -11.94 -7.87 -16.69
CA PHE A 164 -10.51 -7.96 -16.94
C PHE A 164 -9.66 -7.19 -15.92
N TYR A 165 -10.10 -5.98 -15.53
CA TYR A 165 -9.53 -5.22 -14.43
C TYR A 165 -9.50 -6.05 -13.13
N ARG A 166 -10.65 -6.63 -12.74
CA ARG A 166 -10.77 -7.41 -11.51
C ARG A 166 -9.86 -8.64 -11.54
N GLU A 167 -9.76 -9.30 -12.69
CA GLU A 167 -8.91 -10.47 -12.88
C GLU A 167 -7.43 -10.12 -12.67
N ILE A 168 -6.90 -9.11 -13.36
CA ILE A 168 -5.49 -8.73 -13.22
C ILE A 168 -5.16 -8.33 -11.78
N VAL A 169 -6.01 -7.51 -11.14
CA VAL A 169 -5.76 -7.10 -9.76
C VAL A 169 -5.81 -8.31 -8.81
N GLY A 170 -6.77 -9.21 -9.00
CA GLY A 170 -6.89 -10.43 -8.18
C GLY A 170 -5.71 -11.40 -8.33
N GLU A 171 -5.08 -11.46 -9.51
CA GLU A 171 -3.90 -12.31 -9.76
C GLU A 171 -2.60 -11.77 -9.16
N ASN A 172 -2.48 -10.44 -9.06
CA ASN A 172 -1.22 -9.78 -8.76
C ASN A 172 -1.16 -9.18 -7.34
N MET A 173 -2.29 -9.09 -6.65
CA MET A 173 -2.33 -8.52 -5.30
C MET A 173 -2.14 -9.56 -4.20
N PRO A 174 -1.59 -9.15 -3.04
CA PRO A 174 -1.51 -10.00 -1.86
C PRO A 174 -2.88 -10.53 -1.47
N SER A 175 -2.90 -11.77 -1.00
CA SER A 175 -4.13 -12.38 -0.51
C SER A 175 -4.65 -11.63 0.73
N GLY A 176 -5.95 -11.71 1.00
CA GLY A 176 -6.51 -11.16 2.24
C GLY A 176 -5.80 -11.69 3.50
N SER A 177 -5.37 -12.95 3.49
CA SER A 177 -4.59 -13.53 4.60
C SER A 177 -3.19 -12.91 4.77
N ASP A 178 -2.55 -12.44 3.70
CA ASP A 178 -1.26 -11.76 3.81
C ASP A 178 -1.44 -10.36 4.43
N ILE A 179 -2.51 -9.66 4.05
CA ILE A 179 -2.88 -8.36 4.63
C ILE A 179 -3.28 -8.50 6.09
N ASP A 180 -4.05 -9.52 6.45
CA ASP A 180 -4.43 -9.80 7.84
C ASP A 180 -3.20 -10.03 8.72
N ARG A 181 -2.21 -10.79 8.23
CA ARG A 181 -0.94 -11.00 8.94
C ARG A 181 -0.18 -9.69 9.12
N LEU A 182 -0.01 -8.91 8.06
CA LEU A 182 0.66 -7.61 8.14
C LEU A 182 -0.04 -6.66 9.12
N THR A 183 -1.37 -6.62 9.07
CA THR A 183 -2.18 -5.77 9.96
C THR A 183 -1.98 -6.16 11.42
N LYS A 184 -1.88 -7.47 11.69
CA LYS A 184 -1.56 -7.96 13.03
C LYS A 184 -0.16 -7.55 13.46
N ASP A 185 0.84 -7.74 12.61
CA ASP A 185 2.23 -7.39 12.92
C ASP A 185 2.37 -5.88 13.23
N ILE A 186 1.68 -5.02 12.46
CA ILE A 186 1.64 -3.57 12.72
C ILE A 186 0.87 -3.27 14.02
N SER A 187 -0.20 -3.99 14.31
CA SER A 187 -0.96 -3.81 15.56
C SER A 187 -0.11 -4.11 16.80
N ASP A 188 0.76 -5.12 16.74
CA ASP A 188 1.70 -5.44 17.81
C ASP A 188 2.73 -4.30 18.01
N VAL A 189 3.17 -3.64 16.94
CA VAL A 189 4.03 -2.44 17.02
C VAL A 189 3.28 -1.23 17.60
N LEU A 190 2.00 -1.04 17.24
CA LEU A 190 1.17 0.04 17.81
C LEU A 190 0.95 -0.14 19.32
N ASP A 191 0.81 -1.40 19.78
CA ASP A 191 0.72 -1.75 21.19
C ASP A 191 2.04 -1.47 21.92
N LEU A 192 3.18 -1.86 21.34
CA LEU A 192 4.51 -1.51 21.83
C LEU A 192 4.66 0.01 22.03
N ILE A 193 4.38 0.81 20.98
CA ILE A 193 4.44 2.28 21.05
C ILE A 193 3.55 2.83 22.16
N THR A 194 2.36 2.26 22.36
CA THR A 194 1.44 2.68 23.43
C THR A 194 2.04 2.42 24.81
N LYS A 195 2.63 1.25 25.02
CA LYS A 195 3.30 0.89 26.28
C LYS A 195 4.51 1.77 26.55
N GLU A 196 5.32 2.07 25.54
CA GLU A 196 6.43 3.02 25.67
C GLU A 196 5.94 4.42 26.08
N GLN A 197 4.88 4.91 25.45
CA GLN A 197 4.28 6.20 25.83
C GLN A 197 3.78 6.21 27.28
N ASN A 198 3.22 5.10 27.77
CA ASN A 198 2.80 5.00 29.17
C ASN A 198 3.99 5.13 30.14
N VAL A 199 5.14 4.51 29.81
CA VAL A 199 6.38 4.68 30.59
C VAL A 199 6.83 6.14 30.58
N LEU A 200 6.83 6.80 29.42
CA LEU A 200 7.24 8.21 29.31
C LEU A 200 6.29 9.16 30.06
N VAL A 201 4.98 8.86 30.10
CA VAL A 201 4.01 9.60 30.90
C VAL A 201 4.29 9.43 32.38
N PHE A 202 4.50 8.20 32.85
CA PHE A 202 4.86 7.92 34.24
C PHE A 202 6.12 8.70 34.67
N LEU A 203 7.18 8.69 33.85
CA LEU A 203 8.41 9.45 34.12
C LEU A 203 8.16 10.97 34.11
N SER A 204 7.25 11.46 33.26
CA SER A 204 6.89 12.89 33.21
C SER A 204 6.13 13.32 34.47
N ASP A 205 5.17 12.51 34.91
CA ASP A 205 4.31 12.82 36.05
C ASP A 205 5.11 12.84 37.37
N HIS A 206 6.17 12.03 37.46
CA HIS A 206 7.10 11.97 38.59
C HIS A 206 8.39 12.76 38.32
N SER A 207 8.30 13.85 37.55
CA SER A 207 9.46 14.70 37.26
C SER A 207 10.11 15.23 38.55
N GLY A 208 11.41 14.98 38.71
CA GLY A 208 12.17 15.34 39.91
C GLY A 208 12.30 14.22 40.95
N GLU A 209 11.59 13.10 40.76
CA GLU A 209 11.66 11.90 41.61
C GLU A 209 12.49 10.78 40.98
N TRP A 210 13.14 11.07 39.85
CA TRP A 210 14.11 10.20 39.21
C TRP A 210 15.29 11.00 38.62
N MET A 211 16.40 10.31 38.41
CA MET A 211 17.58 10.84 37.72
C MET A 211 18.32 9.75 36.98
N VAL A 212 19.01 10.13 35.90
CA VAL A 212 19.95 9.24 35.20
C VAL A 212 21.35 9.46 35.75
N TYR A 213 22.01 8.40 36.21
CA TYR A 213 23.41 8.42 36.62
C TYR A 213 24.16 7.23 36.00
N GLY A 214 25.28 7.51 35.31
CA GLY A 214 25.87 6.49 34.43
C GLY A 214 24.84 6.05 33.39
N ASN A 215 24.69 4.74 33.16
CA ASN A 215 23.68 4.15 32.27
C ASN A 215 22.45 3.62 33.01
N GLU A 216 22.19 4.11 34.22
CA GLU A 216 21.10 3.61 35.07
C GLU A 216 20.13 4.73 35.44
N LEU A 217 18.86 4.34 35.61
CA LEU A 217 17.79 5.18 36.11
C LEU A 217 17.61 4.94 37.60
N TYR A 218 17.62 6.00 38.39
CA TYR A 218 17.44 5.95 39.84
C TYR A 218 16.17 6.69 40.21
N PHE A 219 15.40 6.12 41.14
CA PHE A 219 14.19 6.73 41.71
C PHE A 219 14.41 7.10 43.18
N THR A 220 13.60 8.01 43.69
CA THR A 220 13.67 8.45 45.10
C THR A 220 13.03 7.48 46.09
N THR A 221 12.17 6.57 45.64
CA THR A 221 11.45 5.59 46.47
C THR A 221 11.38 4.22 45.82
N ASP A 222 11.24 3.17 46.64
CA ASP A 222 11.09 1.79 46.16
C ASP A 222 9.74 1.58 45.43
N GLU A 223 8.68 2.29 45.85
CA GLU A 223 7.35 2.25 45.21
C GLU A 223 7.42 2.67 43.73
N LEU A 224 8.17 3.74 43.41
CA LEU A 224 8.36 4.18 42.02
C LEU A 224 9.18 3.18 41.20
N ILE A 225 10.11 2.46 41.82
CA ILE A 225 10.87 1.38 41.16
C ILE A 225 9.93 0.24 40.79
N GLU A 226 9.06 -0.17 41.72
CA GLU A 226 8.06 -1.22 41.48
C GLU A 226 7.11 -0.82 40.35
N GLU A 227 6.52 0.37 40.39
CA GLU A 227 5.60 0.86 39.35
C GLU A 227 6.28 0.97 37.97
N TYR A 228 7.51 1.51 37.91
CA TYR A 228 8.28 1.57 36.67
C TYR A 228 8.57 0.17 36.12
N THR A 229 8.96 -0.76 37.00
CA THR A 229 9.27 -2.15 36.62
C THR A 229 8.04 -2.84 36.05
N ASP A 230 6.87 -2.65 36.66
CA ASP A 230 5.60 -3.19 36.18
C ASP A 230 5.21 -2.64 34.79
N LEU A 231 5.55 -1.39 34.49
CA LEU A 231 5.35 -0.81 33.16
C LEU A 231 6.33 -1.39 32.12
N ILE A 232 7.60 -1.58 32.50
CA ILE A 232 8.61 -2.20 31.62
C ILE A 232 8.27 -3.66 31.32
N LEU A 233 7.78 -4.42 32.30
CA LEU A 233 7.37 -5.82 32.11
C LEU A 233 6.18 -5.99 31.15
N GLN A 234 5.41 -4.93 30.89
CA GLN A 234 4.33 -4.98 29.89
C GLN A 234 4.86 -4.88 28.45
N ILE A 235 6.09 -4.40 28.27
CA ILE A 235 6.75 -4.23 26.96
C ILE A 235 7.38 -5.53 26.48
N GLU A 236 7.85 -6.38 27.41
CA GLU A 236 8.44 -7.70 27.14
C GLU A 236 7.41 -8.76 26.69
#